data_AF-A0A5D2K201-F1
#
_entry.id   AF-A0A5D2K201-F1
#
_cell.length_a   1.000
_cell.length_b   1.000
_cell.length_c   1.000
_cell.angle_alpha   90.00
_cell.angle_beta   90.00
_cell.angle_gamma   90.00
#
_symmetry.space_group_name_H-M   'P 1'
#
loop_
_entity.id
_entity.type
_entity.pdbx_description
1 polymer ?
#
loop_
_entity_poly.entity_id
_entity_poly.type
_entity_poly.pdbx_seq_one_letter_code
_entity_poly.pdbx_strand_id
1 'polypeptide(L)'
;MSCCCDENDDESTLTSPLNSFSSNPILIDSTATISPMNSHFAALTCRDTLRLIFEKLSLADLARASCVCKTWNAVASDDNMVVEAFKAPWKILDVVGTPSSRSFWRDNGIGKFAISHRILRGETVASLAVKYSSQVTDIKRLNNMMSDHGIYSRERLLIPVSNPDILINGTCYIELDTYAKREVAVLYLDGKPESKPGTLLNRVTSDRGKRRVIDSLKRSMHVDDGTAQYYLSISNGDPRAALSQFSSDLRWERQTGMA
;
A
#
# COMPACT_ATOMS: atom_id res chain seq x y z
N MET A 1 -31.53 -31.94 41.71
CA MET A 1 -32.70 -31.04 41.63
C MET A 1 -32.53 -30.29 40.31
N SER A 2 -33.18 -30.69 39.21
CA SER A 2 -34.62 -30.47 38.89
C SER A 2 -34.92 -28.97 38.76
N CYS A 3 -35.51 -28.44 37.68
CA CYS A 3 -36.14 -29.00 36.46
C CYS A 3 -35.83 -28.05 35.25
N CYS A 4 -35.79 -28.50 33.98
CA CYS A 4 -36.92 -28.63 33.02
C CYS A 4 -37.80 -27.35 33.02
N CYS A 5 -37.94 -26.54 31.97
CA CYS A 5 -38.65 -26.77 30.69
C CYS A 5 -38.54 -25.46 29.84
N ASP A 6 -38.77 -25.34 28.52
CA ASP A 6 -38.91 -26.26 27.36
C ASP A 6 -38.60 -25.42 26.06
N GLU A 7 -38.98 -25.87 24.85
CA GLU A 7 -38.68 -25.29 23.52
C GLU A 7 -39.65 -24.18 23.04
N ASN A 8 -39.24 -23.40 22.02
CA ASN A 8 -39.97 -23.27 20.73
C ASN A 8 -39.25 -22.35 19.73
N ASP A 9 -39.04 -22.85 18.51
CA ASP A 9 -38.84 -22.03 17.32
C ASP A 9 -40.16 -21.38 16.90
N ASP A 10 -40.13 -20.18 16.32
CA ASP A 10 -41.22 -19.74 15.43
C ASP A 10 -40.73 -18.69 14.40
N GLU A 11 -40.79 -19.10 13.14
CA GLU A 11 -40.49 -18.28 11.96
C GLU A 11 -41.60 -17.24 11.76
N SER A 12 -41.26 -15.95 11.84
CA SER A 12 -42.24 -14.87 11.60
C SER A 12 -41.74 -13.87 10.56
N THR A 13 -42.02 -14.19 9.30
CA THR A 13 -42.04 -13.23 8.19
C THR A 13 -43.07 -12.13 8.45
N LEU A 14 -42.64 -11.00 9.02
CA LEU A 14 -43.48 -9.82 9.18
C LEU A 14 -43.15 -8.77 8.12
N THR A 15 -43.83 -8.90 6.98
CA THR A 15 -44.08 -7.79 6.06
C THR A 15 -44.80 -6.66 6.81
N SER A 16 -44.07 -5.61 7.18
CA SER A 16 -44.68 -4.40 7.73
C SER A 16 -45.40 -3.61 6.62
N PRO A 17 -46.60 -3.06 6.89
CA PRO A 17 -47.49 -2.59 5.84
C PRO A 17 -47.07 -1.26 5.23
N LEU A 18 -47.58 -1.01 4.01
CA LEU A 18 -47.58 0.28 3.34
C LEU A 18 -48.08 1.37 4.29
N ASN A 19 -47.19 2.26 4.70
CA ASN A 19 -47.53 3.37 5.57
C ASN A 19 -48.43 4.36 4.79
N SER A 20 -49.52 4.80 5.42
CA SER A 20 -50.59 5.54 4.76
C SER A 20 -50.12 6.82 4.09
N PHE A 21 -50.45 7.00 2.81
CA PHE A 21 -50.34 8.29 2.12
C PHE A 21 -51.30 9.30 2.76
N SER A 22 -50.78 10.12 3.68
CA SER A 22 -51.45 11.36 4.09
C SER A 22 -51.26 12.38 2.97
N SER A 23 -52.32 12.58 2.18
CA SER A 23 -52.36 13.49 1.03
C SER A 23 -52.40 14.97 1.44
N ASN A 24 -51.38 15.44 2.16
CA ASN A 24 -51.11 16.86 2.30
C ASN A 24 -50.16 17.30 1.18
N PRO A 25 -50.53 18.28 0.35
CA PRO A 25 -49.62 18.82 -0.65
C PRO A 25 -48.49 19.54 0.09
N ILE A 26 -47.30 18.93 0.09
CA ILE A 26 -46.09 19.60 0.54
C ILE A 26 -45.82 20.70 -0.49
N LEU A 27 -46.22 21.92 -0.14
CA LEU A 27 -45.64 23.13 -0.73
C LEU A 27 -44.15 23.06 -0.43
N ILE A 28 -43.37 22.74 -1.46
CA ILE A 28 -41.91 22.78 -1.40
C ILE A 28 -41.53 24.26 -1.39
N ASP A 29 -41.54 24.84 -0.19
CA ASP A 29 -40.85 26.09 0.06
C ASP A 29 -39.36 25.81 -0.04
N SER A 30 -38.75 26.29 -1.14
CA SER A 30 -37.34 26.15 -1.46
C SER A 30 -36.39 26.82 -0.45
N THR A 31 -36.91 27.41 0.64
CA THR A 31 -36.15 28.11 1.67
C THR A 31 -36.14 27.44 3.06
N ALA A 32 -36.75 26.26 3.20
CA ALA A 32 -36.79 25.50 4.45
C ALA A 32 -35.39 25.05 4.93
N THR A 33 -34.73 25.88 5.75
CA THR A 33 -33.44 25.56 6.37
C THR A 33 -33.64 24.50 7.45
N ILE A 34 -33.33 23.24 7.13
CA ILE A 34 -33.50 22.10 8.05
C ILE A 34 -32.52 22.22 9.22
N SER A 35 -33.05 22.25 10.46
CA SER A 35 -32.24 22.30 11.68
C SER A 35 -31.33 21.06 11.82
N PRO A 36 -30.02 21.21 12.09
CA PRO A 36 -29.07 20.09 12.10
C PRO A 36 -29.43 18.95 13.05
N MET A 37 -30.08 19.26 14.18
CA MET A 37 -30.33 18.32 15.28
C MET A 37 -31.60 17.48 15.15
N ASN A 38 -32.52 17.79 14.24
CA ASN A 38 -33.75 17.02 13.99
C ASN A 38 -33.76 16.36 12.60
N SER A 39 -32.58 15.92 12.16
CA SER A 39 -32.31 15.43 10.82
C SER A 39 -32.55 13.91 10.68
N HIS A 40 -33.81 13.47 10.86
CA HIS A 40 -34.28 12.17 10.35
C HIS A 40 -34.39 12.18 8.81
N PHE A 41 -33.31 12.55 8.14
CA PHE A 41 -33.22 12.60 6.69
C PHE A 41 -33.03 11.18 6.15
N ALA A 42 -34.14 10.52 5.81
CA ALA A 42 -34.16 9.13 5.35
C ALA A 42 -33.26 8.87 4.13
N ALA A 43 -32.94 9.88 3.33
CA ALA A 43 -31.98 9.74 2.23
C ALA A 43 -30.50 9.64 2.69
N LEU A 44 -30.17 9.77 3.98
CA LEU A 44 -28.85 9.41 4.55
C LEU A 44 -28.83 8.03 5.24
N THR A 45 -29.93 7.27 5.18
CA THR A 45 -29.96 5.84 5.55
C THR A 45 -29.97 4.90 4.33
N CYS A 46 -30.41 5.40 3.17
CA CYS A 46 -30.26 4.69 1.89
C CYS A 46 -28.77 4.54 1.50
N ARG A 47 -28.38 3.38 0.99
CA ARG A 47 -26.97 3.08 0.64
C ARG A 47 -26.52 3.74 -0.66
N ASP A 48 -27.41 3.84 -1.65
CA ASP A 48 -27.06 4.34 -2.99
C ASP A 48 -26.88 5.86 -2.98
N THR A 49 -27.69 6.59 -2.22
CA THR A 49 -27.49 8.01 -1.95
C THR A 49 -26.21 8.28 -1.17
N LEU A 50 -25.89 7.46 -0.16
CA LEU A 50 -24.61 7.54 0.54
C LEU A 50 -23.44 7.29 -0.41
N ARG A 51 -23.52 6.30 -1.31
CA ARG A 51 -22.50 6.04 -2.33
C ARG A 51 -22.30 7.26 -3.24
N LEU A 52 -23.35 7.84 -3.79
CA LEU A 52 -23.29 9.05 -4.64
C LEU A 52 -22.67 10.26 -3.93
N ILE A 53 -22.91 10.42 -2.63
CA ILE A 53 -22.30 11.48 -1.81
C ILE A 53 -20.83 11.16 -1.54
N PHE A 54 -20.52 9.92 -1.15
CA PHE A 54 -19.19 9.47 -0.75
C PHE A 54 -18.21 9.44 -1.93
N GLU A 55 -18.68 9.21 -3.16
CA GLU A 55 -17.91 9.36 -4.41
C GLU A 55 -17.32 10.77 -4.63
N LYS A 56 -17.79 11.78 -3.90
CA LYS A 56 -17.27 13.17 -3.96
C LYS A 56 -16.38 13.53 -2.77
N LEU A 57 -16.16 12.61 -1.84
CA LEU A 57 -15.38 12.84 -0.63
C LEU A 57 -13.90 12.50 -0.83
N SER A 58 -13.03 13.23 -0.13
CA SER A 58 -11.62 12.85 -0.01
C SER A 58 -11.46 11.57 0.83
N LEU A 59 -10.33 10.86 0.73
CA LEU A 59 -10.03 9.73 1.62
C LEU A 59 -10.12 10.09 3.11
N ALA A 60 -9.73 11.31 3.47
CA ALA A 60 -9.81 11.79 4.85
C ALA A 60 -11.27 12.00 5.29
N ASP A 61 -12.14 12.42 4.38
CA ASP A 61 -13.59 12.54 4.62
C ASP A 61 -14.30 11.20 4.64
N LEU A 62 -13.93 10.25 3.76
CA LEU A 62 -14.40 8.86 3.82
C LEU A 62 -14.03 8.21 5.17
N ALA A 63 -12.80 8.41 5.63
CA ALA A 63 -12.37 7.95 6.94
C ALA A 63 -13.22 8.56 8.07
N ARG A 64 -13.52 9.87 8.02
CA ARG A 64 -14.44 10.52 8.97
C ARG A 64 -15.86 9.97 8.90
N ALA A 65 -16.40 9.82 7.69
CA ALA A 65 -17.74 9.28 7.45
C ALA A 65 -17.87 7.84 7.98
N SER A 66 -16.83 7.01 7.84
CA SER A 66 -16.83 5.64 8.34
C SER A 66 -17.03 5.52 9.86
N CYS A 67 -16.72 6.57 10.61
CA CYS A 67 -16.88 6.62 12.07
C CYS A 67 -18.30 6.99 12.53
N VAL A 68 -19.19 7.43 11.65
CA VAL A 68 -20.49 8.01 12.04
C VAL A 68 -21.48 6.95 12.53
N CYS A 69 -21.68 5.88 11.76
CA CYS A 69 -22.57 4.76 12.13
C CYS A 69 -22.24 3.49 11.33
N LYS A 70 -22.84 2.35 11.68
CA LYS A 70 -22.60 1.07 10.99
C LYS A 70 -22.91 1.13 9.47
N THR A 71 -23.97 1.83 9.07
CA THR A 71 -24.36 1.97 7.66
C THR A 71 -23.35 2.81 6.88
N TRP A 72 -22.93 3.94 7.44
CA TRP A 72 -21.92 4.80 6.82
C TRP A 72 -20.56 4.10 6.77
N ASN A 73 -20.18 3.39 7.83
CA ASN A 73 -18.99 2.54 7.84
C ASN A 73 -19.02 1.55 6.67
N ALA A 74 -20.12 0.80 6.48
CA ALA A 74 -20.23 -0.20 5.43
C ALA A 74 -20.08 0.39 4.00
N VAL A 75 -20.54 1.62 3.75
CA VAL A 75 -20.43 2.26 2.42
C VAL A 75 -19.09 2.99 2.23
N ALA A 76 -18.60 3.72 3.24
CA ALA A 76 -17.31 4.43 3.19
C ALA A 76 -16.10 3.47 3.23
N SER A 77 -16.31 2.25 3.72
CA SER A 77 -15.34 1.14 3.74
C SER A 77 -15.36 0.27 2.48
N ASP A 78 -16.23 0.54 1.50
CA ASP A 78 -16.29 -0.23 0.26
C ASP A 78 -14.96 -0.05 -0.50
N ASP A 79 -14.28 -1.14 -0.88
CA ASP A 79 -12.92 -1.05 -1.42
C ASP A 79 -12.92 -0.26 -2.75
N ASN A 80 -13.99 -0.34 -3.55
CA ASN A 80 -14.16 0.47 -4.76
C ASN A 80 -14.25 1.98 -4.46
N MET A 81 -14.98 2.35 -3.39
CA MET A 81 -15.10 3.74 -2.93
C MET A 81 -13.73 4.33 -2.56
N VAL A 82 -12.95 3.53 -1.83
CA VAL A 82 -11.62 3.91 -1.35
C VAL A 82 -10.61 3.97 -2.50
N VAL A 83 -10.66 3.03 -3.45
CA VAL A 83 -9.81 3.02 -4.66
C VAL A 83 -10.07 4.25 -5.53
N GLU A 84 -11.32 4.60 -5.80
CA GLU A 84 -11.65 5.77 -6.63
C GLU A 84 -11.26 7.09 -5.94
N ALA A 85 -11.50 7.23 -4.63
CA ALA A 85 -11.05 8.40 -3.86
C ALA A 85 -9.51 8.50 -3.75
N PHE A 86 -8.78 7.38 -3.87
CA PHE A 86 -7.32 7.36 -3.98
C PHE A 86 -6.85 7.78 -5.38
N LYS A 87 -7.52 7.33 -6.44
CA LYS A 87 -7.20 7.64 -7.84
C LYS A 87 -7.47 9.09 -8.22
N ALA A 88 -8.60 9.64 -7.77
CA ALA A 88 -9.16 10.90 -8.27
C ALA A 88 -8.20 12.12 -8.18
N PRO A 89 -7.46 12.36 -7.07
CA PRO A 89 -6.53 13.50 -6.97
C PRO A 89 -5.36 13.43 -7.96
N TRP A 90 -4.97 12.22 -8.35
CA TRP A 90 -3.80 11.95 -9.20
C TRP A 90 -4.16 11.63 -10.66
N LYS A 91 -5.46 11.57 -10.99
CA LYS A 91 -5.99 11.19 -12.32
C LYS A 91 -5.45 9.85 -12.83
N ILE A 92 -5.25 8.91 -11.91
CA ILE A 92 -4.79 7.54 -12.21
C ILE A 92 -5.91 6.78 -12.92
N LEU A 93 -5.59 6.07 -14.01
CA LEU A 93 -6.57 5.30 -14.77
C LEU A 93 -7.08 4.09 -13.99
N ASP A 94 -6.15 3.31 -13.42
CA ASP A 94 -6.47 2.07 -12.71
C ASP A 94 -5.48 1.75 -11.58
N VAL A 95 -5.95 0.97 -10.60
CA VAL A 95 -5.15 0.50 -9.46
C VAL A 95 -5.36 -1.01 -9.29
N VAL A 96 -4.30 -1.77 -9.51
CA VAL A 96 -4.31 -3.23 -9.53
C VAL A 96 -3.73 -3.78 -8.21
N GLY A 97 -4.43 -4.73 -7.62
CA GLY A 97 -4.02 -5.41 -6.39
C GLY A 97 -4.61 -4.81 -5.11
N THR A 98 -4.63 -5.61 -4.06
CA THR A 98 -5.21 -5.26 -2.75
C THR A 98 -4.11 -5.13 -1.71
N PRO A 99 -4.04 -4.03 -0.93
CA PRO A 99 -3.08 -3.93 0.17
C PRO A 99 -3.40 -4.96 1.26
N SER A 100 -2.37 -5.43 1.97
CA SER A 100 -2.50 -6.34 3.12
C SER A 100 -3.18 -5.67 4.32
N SER A 101 -3.16 -4.34 4.39
CA SER A 101 -3.83 -3.56 5.43
C SER A 101 -4.55 -2.35 4.86
N ARG A 102 -5.79 -2.13 5.32
CA ARG A 102 -6.56 -0.91 5.04
C ARG A 102 -5.84 0.38 5.51
N SER A 103 -4.85 0.28 6.40
CA SER A 103 -4.01 1.43 6.76
C SER A 103 -3.27 2.05 5.58
N PHE A 104 -3.05 1.29 4.50
CA PHE A 104 -2.47 1.80 3.24
C PHE A 104 -3.23 3.03 2.73
N TRP A 105 -4.56 2.96 2.69
CA TRP A 105 -5.47 3.97 2.16
C TRP A 105 -5.68 5.21 3.04
N ARG A 106 -5.10 5.26 4.24
CA ARG A 106 -5.31 6.41 5.17
C ARG A 106 -4.63 7.70 4.72
N ASP A 107 -3.75 7.61 3.73
CA ASP A 107 -2.98 8.70 3.15
C ASP A 107 -2.71 8.37 1.67
N ASN A 108 -2.85 9.36 0.79
CA ASN A 108 -2.58 9.29 -0.63
C ASN A 108 -1.52 10.29 -1.10
N GLY A 109 -0.72 10.86 -0.19
CA GLY A 109 0.38 11.76 -0.53
C GLY A 109 1.36 11.14 -1.54
N ILE A 110 2.01 11.99 -2.34
CA ILE A 110 2.83 11.56 -3.48
C ILE A 110 3.92 10.51 -3.14
N GLY A 111 4.45 10.53 -1.91
CA GLY A 111 5.41 9.54 -1.40
C GLY A 111 4.87 8.11 -1.24
N LYS A 112 3.57 7.87 -1.48
CA LYS A 112 2.97 6.53 -1.64
C LYS A 112 3.31 5.89 -2.99
N PHE A 113 3.66 6.70 -3.98
CA PHE A 113 3.93 6.26 -5.34
C PHE A 113 5.43 6.11 -5.59
N ALA A 114 5.80 5.07 -6.33
CA ALA A 114 7.16 4.86 -6.79
C ALA A 114 7.19 4.26 -8.19
N ILE A 115 8.17 4.66 -8.99
CA ILE A 115 8.48 4.01 -10.26
C ILE A 115 9.34 2.77 -9.97
N SER A 116 8.96 1.61 -10.47
CA SER A 116 9.79 0.41 -10.47
C SER A 116 10.75 0.44 -11.65
N HIS A 117 12.02 0.71 -11.38
CA HIS A 117 13.10 0.68 -12.39
C HIS A 117 13.91 -0.62 -12.24
N ARG A 118 13.99 -1.43 -13.32
CA ARG A 118 14.82 -2.65 -13.37
C ARG A 118 16.29 -2.28 -13.54
N ILE A 119 17.16 -2.74 -12.65
CA ILE A 119 18.58 -2.38 -12.67
C ILE A 119 19.26 -3.03 -13.90
N LEU A 120 19.93 -2.21 -14.70
CA LEU A 120 20.77 -2.64 -15.82
C LEU A 120 22.25 -2.69 -15.41
N ARG A 121 23.05 -3.46 -16.16
CA ARG A 121 24.49 -3.58 -15.90
C ARG A 121 25.18 -2.22 -16.06
N GLY A 122 25.88 -1.78 -15.00
CA GLY A 122 26.60 -0.51 -14.96
C GLY A 122 25.77 0.69 -14.49
N GLU A 123 24.48 0.53 -14.17
CA GLU A 123 23.72 1.58 -13.49
C GLU A 123 24.13 1.69 -12.01
N THR A 124 24.20 2.93 -11.52
CA THR A 124 24.47 3.26 -10.11
C THR A 124 23.28 4.02 -9.52
N VAL A 125 23.18 4.08 -8.19
CA VAL A 125 22.11 4.87 -7.54
C VAL A 125 22.20 6.35 -7.95
N ALA A 126 23.41 6.88 -8.15
CA ALA A 126 23.65 8.23 -8.65
C ALA A 126 23.18 8.42 -10.11
N SER A 127 23.45 7.48 -11.02
CA SER A 127 22.97 7.60 -12.41
C SER A 127 21.43 7.57 -12.49
N LEU A 128 20.79 6.75 -11.64
CA LEU A 128 19.33 6.70 -11.53
C LEU A 128 18.74 7.96 -10.90
N ALA A 129 19.38 8.51 -9.87
CA ALA A 129 19.00 9.79 -9.27
C ALA A 129 18.97 10.93 -10.32
N VAL A 130 20.00 11.02 -11.17
CA VAL A 130 20.04 11.97 -12.29
C VAL A 130 18.94 11.68 -13.32
N LYS A 131 18.82 10.42 -13.79
CA LYS A 131 17.82 10.00 -14.78
C LYS A 131 16.39 10.36 -14.39
N TYR A 132 16.04 10.23 -13.11
CA TYR A 132 14.69 10.46 -12.59
C TYR A 132 14.54 11.78 -11.81
N SER A 133 15.51 12.69 -11.88
CA SER A 133 15.49 13.98 -11.15
C SER A 133 15.10 13.82 -9.67
N SER A 134 15.72 12.83 -9.02
CA SER A 134 15.46 12.38 -7.65
C SER A 134 16.74 12.46 -6.83
N GLN A 135 16.63 12.51 -5.49
CA GLN A 135 17.82 12.50 -4.63
C GLN A 135 18.29 11.06 -4.36
N VAL A 136 19.61 10.83 -4.36
CA VAL A 136 20.22 9.54 -3.98
C VAL A 136 19.78 9.11 -2.58
N THR A 137 19.70 10.06 -1.65
CA THR A 137 19.21 9.88 -0.28
C THR A 137 17.77 9.36 -0.23
N ASP A 138 16.88 9.88 -1.07
CA ASP A 138 15.48 9.45 -1.12
C ASP A 138 15.30 8.08 -1.76
N ILE A 139 16.04 7.78 -2.84
CA ILE A 139 16.07 6.43 -3.43
C ILE A 139 16.56 5.41 -2.38
N LYS A 140 17.66 5.72 -1.66
CA LYS A 140 18.18 4.83 -0.61
C LYS A 140 17.19 4.65 0.53
N ARG A 141 16.57 5.75 1.01
CA ARG A 141 15.54 5.73 2.07
C ARG A 141 14.29 4.96 1.65
N LEU A 142 13.89 5.05 0.38
CA LEU A 142 12.75 4.31 -0.17
C LEU A 142 13.04 2.80 -0.26
N ASN A 143 14.25 2.41 -0.68
CA ASN A 143 14.65 1.00 -0.84
C ASN A 143 15.25 0.35 0.41
N ASN A 144 15.26 1.06 1.55
CA ASN A 144 15.90 0.61 2.80
C ASN A 144 17.40 0.27 2.61
N MET A 145 18.11 1.10 1.84
CA MET A 145 19.54 0.95 1.55
C MET A 145 20.40 1.78 2.51
N MET A 146 21.45 1.15 3.06
CA MET A 146 22.45 1.86 3.87
C MET A 146 23.60 2.40 3.01
N SER A 147 24.09 1.61 2.06
CA SER A 147 25.18 1.95 1.13
C SER A 147 24.73 1.84 -0.32
N ASP A 148 25.46 2.49 -1.22
CA ASP A 148 25.17 2.51 -2.66
C ASP A 148 25.41 1.12 -3.27
N HIS A 149 26.42 0.41 -2.76
CA HIS A 149 26.69 -1.02 -2.95
C HIS A 149 25.46 -1.93 -2.76
N GLY A 150 24.44 -1.50 -1.98
CA GLY A 150 23.19 -2.25 -1.85
C GLY A 150 22.45 -2.49 -3.18
N ILE A 151 22.75 -1.71 -4.24
CA ILE A 151 22.15 -1.89 -5.57
C ILE A 151 22.39 -3.30 -6.14
N TYR A 152 23.58 -3.87 -5.93
CA TYR A 152 23.97 -5.17 -6.52
C TYR A 152 23.25 -6.38 -5.90
N SER A 153 22.60 -6.20 -4.74
CA SER A 153 21.79 -7.25 -4.08
C SER A 153 20.34 -7.29 -4.55
N ARG A 154 19.95 -6.46 -5.53
CA ARG A 154 18.57 -6.23 -5.96
C ARG A 154 18.43 -6.37 -7.49
N GLU A 155 17.23 -6.75 -7.94
CA GLU A 155 16.88 -6.82 -9.37
C GLU A 155 16.27 -5.50 -9.89
N ARG A 156 15.67 -4.72 -8.99
CA ARG A 156 14.99 -3.44 -9.26
C ARG A 156 15.19 -2.47 -8.10
N LEU A 157 14.99 -1.19 -8.35
CA LEU A 157 14.82 -0.16 -7.32
C LEU A 157 13.47 0.55 -7.49
N LEU A 158 12.89 0.93 -6.36
CA LEU A 158 11.78 1.85 -6.29
C LEU A 158 12.33 3.28 -6.32
N ILE A 159 11.93 4.08 -7.29
CA ILE A 159 12.32 5.49 -7.44
C ILE A 159 11.16 6.36 -6.97
N PRO A 160 11.35 7.34 -6.07
CA PRO A 160 10.27 8.22 -5.61
C PRO A 160 9.70 9.04 -6.78
N VAL A 161 8.39 9.24 -6.80
CA VAL A 161 7.75 10.10 -7.80
C VAL A 161 7.88 11.57 -7.37
N SER A 162 8.75 12.33 -8.04
CA SER A 162 8.88 13.78 -7.81
C SER A 162 7.83 14.60 -8.58
N ASN A 163 7.49 14.21 -9.82
CA ASN A 163 6.47 14.88 -10.63
C ASN A 163 5.16 14.03 -10.66
N PRO A 164 4.04 14.54 -10.13
CA PRO A 164 2.76 13.84 -10.17
C PRO A 164 2.17 13.67 -11.58
N ASP A 165 2.63 14.41 -12.59
CA ASP A 165 2.15 14.26 -13.98
C ASP A 165 2.36 12.83 -14.52
N ILE A 166 3.38 12.12 -14.01
CA ILE A 166 3.71 10.73 -14.37
C ILE A 166 2.59 9.75 -13.94
N LEU A 167 1.74 10.15 -12.98
CA LEU A 167 0.60 9.34 -12.52
C LEU A 167 -0.63 9.44 -13.43
N ILE A 168 -0.72 10.51 -14.24
CA ILE A 168 -1.91 10.81 -15.04
C ILE A 168 -2.13 9.73 -16.10
N ASN A 169 -3.33 9.15 -16.12
CA ASN A 169 -3.72 8.01 -16.95
C ASN A 169 -2.84 6.75 -16.75
N GLY A 170 -1.98 6.71 -15.74
CA GLY A 170 -1.15 5.56 -15.40
C GLY A 170 -1.95 4.43 -14.75
N THR A 171 -1.37 3.23 -14.71
CA THR A 171 -1.85 2.11 -13.89
C THR A 171 -0.87 1.87 -12.75
N CYS A 172 -1.36 1.91 -11.51
CA CYS A 172 -0.57 1.65 -10.32
C CYS A 172 -0.80 0.22 -9.81
N TYR A 173 0.23 -0.43 -9.29
CA TYR A 173 0.17 -1.77 -8.73
C TYR A 173 0.47 -1.71 -7.24
N ILE A 174 -0.45 -2.16 -6.39
CA ILE A 174 -0.23 -2.19 -4.94
C ILE A 174 0.57 -3.43 -4.58
N GLU A 175 1.83 -3.22 -4.21
CA GLU A 175 2.77 -4.30 -3.89
C GLU A 175 3.43 -4.08 -2.54
N LEU A 176 3.66 -5.18 -1.81
CA LEU A 176 4.59 -5.23 -0.68
C LEU A 176 5.99 -5.54 -1.21
N ASP A 177 6.90 -4.56 -1.18
CA ASP A 177 8.25 -4.78 -1.70
C ASP A 177 9.14 -5.55 -0.71
N THR A 178 9.86 -6.55 -1.22
CA THR A 178 10.66 -7.50 -0.45
C THR A 178 11.92 -6.92 0.17
N TYR A 179 12.46 -5.83 -0.37
CA TYR A 179 13.69 -5.18 0.11
C TYR A 179 13.37 -3.90 0.92
N ALA A 180 12.44 -3.09 0.42
CA ALA A 180 11.98 -1.87 1.09
C ALA A 180 11.09 -2.13 2.32
N LYS A 181 10.59 -3.36 2.48
CA LYS A 181 9.72 -3.86 3.58
C LYS A 181 8.48 -3.00 3.83
N ARG A 182 7.88 -2.46 2.76
CA ARG A 182 6.72 -1.55 2.84
C ARG A 182 5.80 -1.74 1.63
N GLU A 183 4.54 -1.38 1.82
CA GLU A 183 3.54 -1.33 0.75
C GLU A 183 3.68 -0.03 -0.04
N VAL A 184 3.64 -0.12 -1.37
CA VAL A 184 3.84 1.01 -2.28
C VAL A 184 2.87 0.89 -3.46
N ALA A 185 2.38 2.02 -3.96
CA ALA A 185 1.70 2.08 -5.26
C ALA A 185 2.78 2.20 -6.36
N VAL A 186 3.06 1.10 -7.02
CA VAL A 186 4.18 0.97 -7.97
C VAL A 186 3.72 1.25 -9.40
N LEU A 187 4.45 2.11 -10.10
CA LEU A 187 4.29 2.36 -11.53
C LEU A 187 5.39 1.64 -12.32
N TYR A 188 4.99 0.99 -13.41
CA TYR A 188 5.90 0.33 -14.34
C TYR A 188 5.89 1.08 -15.67
N LEU A 189 6.99 1.75 -16.00
CA LEU A 189 7.11 2.51 -17.24
C LEU A 189 7.34 1.59 -18.45
N ASP A 190 7.98 0.44 -18.23
CA ASP A 190 8.32 -0.54 -19.27
C ASP A 190 7.17 -1.54 -19.58
N GLY A 191 5.95 -1.26 -19.11
CA GLY A 191 4.75 -2.07 -19.37
C GLY A 191 4.20 -2.79 -18.13
N LYS A 192 3.52 -3.92 -18.31
CA LYS A 192 2.95 -4.70 -17.19
C LYS A 192 4.09 -5.34 -16.38
N PRO A 193 4.01 -5.43 -15.03
CA PRO A 193 4.95 -6.25 -14.25
C PRO A 193 5.05 -7.65 -14.86
N GLU A 194 6.27 -8.09 -15.18
CA GLU A 194 6.55 -9.47 -15.58
C GLU A 194 5.94 -10.40 -14.52
N SER A 195 4.99 -11.24 -14.93
CA SER A 195 4.29 -12.15 -14.02
C SER A 195 5.31 -13.09 -13.41
N LYS A 196 5.68 -12.83 -12.15
CA LYS A 196 6.85 -13.41 -11.48
C LYS A 196 6.99 -14.91 -11.78
N PRO A 197 8.10 -15.38 -12.39
CA PRO A 197 8.52 -16.76 -12.14
C PRO A 197 8.68 -16.85 -10.63
N GLY A 198 7.86 -17.72 -10.01
CA GLY A 198 7.36 -17.47 -8.67
C GLY A 198 8.43 -16.92 -7.74
N THR A 199 8.21 -15.72 -7.16
CA THR A 199 8.95 -15.32 -5.97
C THR A 199 8.84 -16.52 -5.06
N LEU A 200 9.96 -17.20 -4.84
CA LEU A 200 10.08 -18.14 -3.76
C LEU A 200 9.65 -17.31 -2.57
N LEU A 201 8.44 -17.59 -2.08
CA LEU A 201 8.11 -17.46 -0.68
C LEU A 201 9.28 -18.16 -0.03
N ASN A 202 10.29 -17.37 0.34
CA ASN A 202 11.37 -17.78 1.19
C ASN A 202 10.62 -18.13 2.45
N ARG A 203 10.20 -19.41 2.50
CA ARG A 203 9.49 -20.05 3.59
C ARG A 203 10.18 -19.47 4.79
N VAL A 204 9.42 -18.78 5.65
CA VAL A 204 9.97 -18.23 6.87
C VAL A 204 10.32 -19.44 7.72
N THR A 205 11.45 -20.07 7.40
CA THR A 205 12.15 -21.01 8.24
C THR A 205 12.51 -20.13 9.40
N SER A 206 11.73 -20.26 10.47
CA SER A 206 11.85 -19.56 11.74
C SER A 206 13.12 -20.03 12.46
N ASP A 207 14.22 -19.97 11.72
CA ASP A 207 15.55 -20.28 12.15
C ASP A 207 16.10 -18.98 12.72
N ARG A 208 15.84 -18.84 14.02
CA ARG A 208 16.38 -17.77 14.85
C ARG A 208 17.91 -17.72 14.77
N GLY A 209 18.57 -18.82 14.41
CA GLY A 209 20.00 -18.88 14.07
C GLY A 209 20.31 -18.09 12.81
N LYS A 210 19.66 -18.38 11.67
CA LYS A 210 19.85 -17.62 10.42
C LYS A 210 19.64 -16.12 10.60
N ARG A 211 18.59 -15.71 11.33
CA ARG A 211 18.34 -14.28 11.62
C ARG A 211 19.50 -13.64 12.39
N ARG A 212 20.03 -14.33 13.42
CA ARG A 212 21.21 -13.88 14.19
C ARG A 212 22.47 -13.74 13.33
N VAL A 213 22.71 -14.66 12.38
CA VAL A 213 23.84 -14.59 11.46
C VAL A 213 23.71 -13.37 10.54
N ILE A 214 22.54 -13.15 9.94
CA ILE A 214 22.25 -11.96 9.11
C ILE A 214 22.42 -10.67 9.93
N ASP A 215 21.87 -10.59 11.15
CA ASP A 215 22.03 -9.41 12.02
C ASP A 215 23.50 -9.19 12.47
N SER A 216 24.30 -10.25 12.58
CA SER A 216 25.74 -10.13 12.82
C SER A 216 26.46 -9.57 11.60
N LEU A 217 26.23 -10.13 10.41
CA LEU A 217 26.80 -9.65 9.15
C LEU A 217 26.42 -8.19 8.90
N LYS A 218 25.15 -7.84 9.07
CA LYS A 218 24.63 -6.47 8.94
C LYS A 218 25.43 -5.46 9.78
N ARG A 219 25.75 -5.82 11.03
CA ARG A 219 26.57 -5.00 11.95
C ARG A 219 28.04 -4.96 11.57
N SER A 220 28.62 -6.09 11.15
CA SER A 220 30.04 -6.14 10.76
C SER A 220 30.31 -5.40 9.44
N MET A 221 29.43 -5.57 8.45
CA MET A 221 29.56 -5.01 7.10
C MET A 221 29.02 -3.57 6.98
N HIS A 222 28.18 -3.11 7.92
CA HIS A 222 27.49 -1.82 7.88
C HIS A 222 26.57 -1.66 6.64
N VAL A 223 25.88 -2.74 6.27
CA VAL A 223 24.98 -2.82 5.10
C VAL A 223 23.53 -3.09 5.49
N ASP A 224 22.61 -3.06 4.53
CA ASP A 224 21.21 -3.40 4.76
C ASP A 224 20.93 -4.92 4.87
N ASP A 225 19.71 -5.27 5.26
CA ASP A 225 19.22 -6.65 5.43
C ASP A 225 19.34 -7.49 4.15
N GLY A 226 19.06 -6.90 2.98
CA GLY A 226 19.13 -7.57 1.68
C GLY A 226 20.55 -7.85 1.23
N THR A 227 21.46 -6.89 1.44
CA THR A 227 22.89 -7.00 1.14
C THR A 227 23.55 -8.06 2.03
N ALA A 228 23.27 -8.05 3.34
CA ALA A 228 23.75 -9.08 4.24
C ALA A 228 23.21 -10.47 3.89
N GLN A 229 21.94 -10.57 3.47
CA GLN A 229 21.34 -11.82 3.00
C GLN A 229 21.95 -12.31 1.68
N TYR A 230 22.24 -11.40 0.73
CA TYR A 230 22.88 -11.71 -0.55
C TYR A 230 24.27 -12.33 -0.36
N TYR A 231 25.15 -11.68 0.42
CA TYR A 231 26.49 -12.21 0.68
C TYR A 231 26.47 -13.54 1.43
N LEU A 232 25.51 -13.72 2.34
CA LEU A 232 25.31 -15.00 3.02
C LEU A 232 24.81 -16.10 2.07
N SER A 233 23.94 -15.78 1.09
CA SER A 233 23.44 -16.76 0.13
C SER A 233 24.49 -17.21 -0.88
N ILE A 234 25.27 -16.29 -1.46
CA ILE A 234 26.35 -16.66 -2.40
C ILE A 234 27.48 -17.43 -1.71
N SER A 235 27.62 -17.27 -0.38
CA SER A 235 28.62 -17.94 0.44
C SER A 235 28.12 -19.26 1.06
N ASN A 236 27.01 -19.82 0.56
CA ASN A 236 26.39 -21.06 1.05
C ASN A 236 26.15 -21.09 2.58
N GLY A 237 25.94 -19.93 3.20
CA GLY A 237 25.71 -19.79 4.64
C GLY A 237 26.94 -19.56 5.52
N ASP A 238 28.16 -19.51 5.00
CA ASP A 238 29.34 -19.15 5.80
C ASP A 238 29.49 -17.61 5.96
N PRO A 239 29.39 -17.06 7.18
CA PRO A 239 29.57 -15.63 7.41
C PRO A 239 31.01 -15.15 7.21
N ARG A 240 32.03 -16.01 7.31
CA ARG A 240 33.44 -15.60 7.09
C ARG A 240 33.73 -15.41 5.60
N ALA A 241 33.32 -16.37 4.77
CA ALA A 241 33.34 -16.23 3.32
C ALA A 241 32.53 -15.00 2.87
N ALA A 242 31.33 -14.79 3.40
CA ALA A 242 30.48 -13.63 3.08
C ALA A 242 31.17 -12.29 3.34
N LEU A 243 31.81 -12.13 4.51
CA LEU A 243 32.57 -10.93 4.84
C LEU A 243 33.81 -10.75 3.95
N SER A 244 34.49 -11.86 3.61
CA SER A 244 35.65 -11.83 2.72
C SER A 244 35.27 -11.35 1.32
N GLN A 245 34.22 -11.90 0.72
CA GLN A 245 33.73 -11.51 -0.63
C GLN A 245 33.36 -10.02 -0.66
N PHE A 246 32.52 -9.56 0.27
CA PHE A 246 32.16 -8.15 0.40
C PHE A 246 33.37 -7.23 0.55
N SER A 247 34.39 -7.65 1.31
CA SER A 247 35.61 -6.87 1.47
C SER A 247 36.47 -6.80 0.20
N SER A 248 36.38 -7.79 -0.70
CA SER A 248 37.02 -7.78 -2.01
C SER A 248 36.29 -6.84 -2.98
N ASP A 249 34.96 -6.93 -3.02
CA ASP A 249 34.13 -6.12 -3.92
C ASP A 249 34.23 -4.63 -3.58
N LEU A 250 34.18 -4.26 -2.29
CA LEU A 250 34.45 -2.89 -1.83
C LEU A 250 35.85 -2.38 -2.20
N ARG A 251 36.88 -3.24 -2.27
CA ARG A 251 38.22 -2.82 -2.72
C ARG A 251 38.24 -2.57 -4.22
N TRP A 252 37.55 -3.41 -5.00
CA TRP A 252 37.43 -3.27 -6.44
C TRP A 252 36.66 -1.99 -6.84
N GLU A 253 35.55 -1.68 -6.16
CA GLU A 253 34.78 -0.43 -6.38
C GLU A 253 35.63 0.82 -6.13
N ARG A 254 36.39 0.84 -5.03
CA ARG A 254 37.32 1.94 -4.71
C ARG A 254 38.42 2.09 -5.76
N GLN A 255 38.92 0.99 -6.32
CA GLN A 255 39.96 1.00 -7.33
C GLN A 255 39.45 1.42 -8.72
N THR A 256 38.17 1.18 -9.00
CA THR A 256 37.50 1.54 -10.27
C THR A 256 36.78 2.89 -10.23
N GLY A 257 36.75 3.56 -9.07
CA GLY A 257 36.10 4.86 -8.90
C GLY A 257 34.57 4.81 -8.94
N MET A 258 33.98 3.67 -8.52
CA MET A 258 32.53 3.45 -8.51
C MET A 258 31.93 3.49 -7.08
N ALA A 259 32.63 4.11 -6.14
CA ALA A 259 32.28 4.23 -4.71
C ALA A 259 31.98 5.68 -4.29
#